data_AF-A0A923ALN8-F1
#
_entry.id   AF-A0A923ALN8-F1
#
_cell.length_a   1.000
_cell.length_b   1.000
_cell.length_c   1.000
_cell.angle_alpha   90.00
_cell.angle_beta   90.00
_cell.angle_gamma   90.00
#
_symmetry.space_group_name_H-M   'P 1'
#
loop_
_entity.id
_entity.type
_entity.pdbx_description
1 polymer ?
#
loop_
_entity_poly.entity_id
_entity_poly.type
_entity_poly.pdbx_seq_one_letter_code
_entity_poly.pdbx_strand_id
1 'polypeptide(L)'
;MRRPHLVRGSLLLSLAATVAGCSVLGPESQPASPEFVRLPLVVRVETEDGIVGVVRRSGVLVLVTGPTEDELRAQTSMADREGETWLGLLTAGGELPPRTYYTWVYGNAPPGAVKFETTLPGGVGGQVVDGVFVLALPQKDLPVTALFWRFLNAAGEVVVSGRELSAIDQ
;
A
#
# COMPACT_ATOMS: atom_id res chain seq x y z
N MET A 1 -39.21 5.69 -52.20
CA MET A 1 -38.42 5.73 -53.45
C MET A 1 -38.80 6.95 -54.28
N ARG A 2 -37.98 8.02 -54.25
CA ARG A 2 -37.90 9.06 -55.29
C ARG A 2 -36.48 9.65 -55.24
N ARG A 3 -35.72 9.40 -56.31
CA ARG A 3 -34.51 10.12 -56.76
C ARG A 3 -34.97 11.33 -57.62
N PRO A 4 -34.11 12.22 -58.17
CA PRO A 4 -32.77 12.69 -57.75
C PRO A 4 -32.57 14.22 -57.92
N HIS A 5 -31.35 14.63 -57.53
CA HIS A 5 -30.52 15.80 -57.90
C HIS A 5 -30.82 16.56 -59.21
N LEU A 6 -30.64 17.90 -59.16
CA LEU A 6 -29.51 18.69 -59.73
C LEU A 6 -29.82 20.19 -59.43
N VAL A 7 -28.88 21.13 -59.22
CA VAL A 7 -28.27 21.98 -60.27
C VAL A 7 -27.46 23.12 -59.59
N ARG A 8 -26.31 23.50 -60.20
CA ARG A 8 -25.52 24.78 -60.14
C ARG A 8 -24.89 25.20 -58.80
N GLY A 9 -23.65 25.68 -58.70
CA GLY A 9 -22.68 26.17 -59.69
C GLY A 9 -22.41 27.68 -59.52
N SER A 10 -21.20 28.07 -59.09
CA SER A 10 -20.46 29.34 -59.34
C SER A 10 -19.22 29.39 -58.41
N LEU A 11 -17.95 29.30 -58.88
CA LEU A 11 -17.06 30.38 -59.39
C LEU A 11 -16.88 31.55 -58.38
N LEU A 12 -15.70 31.98 -57.88
CA LEU A 12 -14.38 32.24 -58.50
C LEU A 12 -13.23 32.42 -57.47
N LEU A 13 -12.03 32.00 -57.90
CA LEU A 13 -10.63 32.52 -57.73
C LEU A 13 -10.17 33.22 -56.43
N SER A 14 -9.17 32.65 -55.71
CA SER A 14 -7.70 32.95 -55.77
C SER A 14 -7.29 33.84 -54.57
N LEU A 15 -6.14 33.76 -53.88
CA LEU A 15 -4.73 33.43 -54.15
C LEU A 15 -4.09 33.25 -52.73
N ALA A 16 -3.20 32.29 -52.43
CA ALA A 16 -1.74 32.47 -52.27
C ALA A 16 -1.22 31.26 -51.43
N ALA A 17 -0.26 30.45 -51.90
CA ALA A 17 1.17 30.48 -51.50
C ALA A 17 1.36 30.57 -49.96
N THR A 18 2.08 29.70 -49.23
CA THR A 18 3.38 29.07 -49.54
C THR A 18 3.82 28.16 -48.36
N VAL A 19 4.84 27.35 -48.64
CA VAL A 19 5.82 26.69 -47.74
C VAL A 19 5.44 25.35 -47.08
N ALA A 20 6.25 24.36 -47.47
CA ALA A 20 6.43 23.07 -46.84
C ALA A 20 6.66 23.16 -45.32
N GLY A 21 5.95 22.30 -44.59
CA GLY A 21 6.30 21.94 -43.23
C GLY A 21 5.94 20.48 -43.03
N CYS A 22 6.90 19.57 -43.19
CA CYS A 22 6.82 18.24 -42.60
C CYS A 22 6.82 18.42 -41.09
N SER A 23 5.66 18.65 -40.49
CA SER A 23 5.52 18.54 -39.04
C SER A 23 5.56 17.07 -38.70
N VAL A 24 6.79 16.58 -38.47
CA VAL A 24 7.04 15.44 -37.61
C VAL A 24 6.24 15.69 -36.34
N LEU A 25 5.22 14.85 -36.10
CA LEU A 25 4.59 14.73 -34.80
C LEU A 25 5.74 14.46 -33.81
N GLY A 26 6.12 15.49 -33.06
CA GLY A 26 7.05 15.35 -31.96
C GLY A 26 6.50 14.28 -31.01
N PRO A 27 7.37 13.50 -30.35
CA PRO A 27 6.91 12.49 -29.42
C PRO A 27 5.94 13.16 -28.44
N GLU A 28 4.70 12.66 -28.41
CA GLU A 28 3.75 12.96 -27.34
C GLU A 28 4.52 12.84 -26.04
N SER A 29 4.61 13.94 -25.30
CA SER A 29 5.13 13.96 -23.95
C SER A 29 4.34 12.93 -23.17
N GLN A 30 4.92 11.75 -23.01
CA GLN A 30 4.42 10.70 -22.15
C GLN A 30 4.15 11.38 -20.81
N PRO A 31 2.91 11.32 -20.26
CA PRO A 31 2.69 11.85 -18.93
C PRO A 31 3.72 11.17 -18.05
N ALA A 32 4.53 11.97 -17.35
CA ALA A 32 5.49 11.46 -16.40
C ALA A 32 4.75 10.40 -15.57
N SER A 33 5.27 9.17 -15.54
CA SER A 33 4.76 8.18 -14.59
C SER A 33 4.69 8.89 -13.25
N PRO A 34 3.56 8.79 -12.51
CA PRO A 34 3.43 9.46 -11.23
C PRO A 34 4.67 9.14 -10.45
N GLU A 35 5.43 10.18 -10.10
CA GLU A 35 6.66 10.06 -9.35
C GLU A 35 6.27 9.28 -8.10
N PHE A 36 6.67 8.01 -8.02
CA PHE A 36 6.47 7.20 -6.84
C PHE A 36 7.32 7.88 -5.79
N VAL A 37 6.73 8.79 -5.04
CA VAL A 37 7.34 9.33 -3.83
C VAL A 37 7.67 8.11 -3.00
N ARG A 38 8.96 7.73 -2.95
CA ARG A 38 9.46 6.72 -2.03
C ARG A 38 9.22 7.29 -0.65
N LEU A 39 8.04 6.98 -0.10
CA LEU A 39 7.71 7.41 1.24
C LEU A 39 8.56 6.55 2.18
N PRO A 40 9.32 7.17 3.10
CA PRO A 40 10.14 6.41 4.02
C PRO A 40 9.24 5.49 4.84
N LEU A 41 9.58 4.20 4.86
CA LEU A 41 8.95 3.24 5.74
C LEU A 41 9.31 3.62 7.18
N VAL A 42 8.29 3.77 8.04
CA VAL A 42 8.49 3.97 9.48
C VAL A 42 9.03 2.69 10.10
N VAL A 43 8.44 1.57 9.73
CA VAL A 43 8.89 0.24 10.11
C VAL A 43 8.94 -0.64 8.86
N ARG A 44 9.98 -1.46 8.79
CA ARG A 44 10.28 -2.36 7.68
C ARG A 44 10.62 -3.73 8.22
N VAL A 45 10.10 -4.76 7.56
CA VAL A 45 10.37 -6.16 7.83
C VAL A 45 10.69 -6.85 6.51
N GLU A 46 11.85 -7.48 6.44
CA GLU A 46 12.19 -8.40 5.35
C GLU A 46 11.61 -9.78 5.66
N THR A 47 10.91 -10.35 4.70
CA THR A 47 10.41 -11.72 4.73
C THR A 47 10.91 -12.48 3.50
N GLU A 48 10.65 -13.79 3.46
CA GLU A 48 10.94 -14.60 2.27
C GLU A 48 10.14 -14.14 1.04
N ASP A 49 9.00 -13.48 1.25
CA ASP A 49 8.12 -12.98 0.18
C ASP A 49 8.47 -11.57 -0.29
N GLY A 50 9.42 -10.91 0.40
CA GLY A 50 9.84 -9.54 0.12
C GLY A 50 9.69 -8.62 1.33
N ILE A 51 9.29 -7.38 1.07
CA ILE A 51 9.23 -6.31 2.05
C ILE A 51 7.81 -6.13 2.54
N VAL A 52 7.66 -6.01 3.86
CA VAL A 52 6.46 -5.55 4.55
C VAL A 52 6.83 -4.28 5.32
N GLY A 53 6.00 -3.25 5.25
CA GLY A 53 6.24 -2.06 6.04
C GLY A 53 5.02 -1.22 6.29
N VAL A 54 5.20 -0.18 7.08
CA VAL A 54 4.18 0.84 7.34
C VAL A 54 4.71 2.20 6.98
N VAL A 55 3.94 2.93 6.19
CA VAL A 55 4.15 4.35 5.90
C VAL A 55 3.22 5.17 6.79
N ARG A 56 3.73 6.25 7.38
CA ARG A 56 2.93 7.26 8.09
C ARG A 56 2.82 8.51 7.22
N ARG A 57 1.60 8.92 6.87
CA ARG A 57 1.35 10.13 6.06
C ARG A 57 0.02 10.76 6.41
N SER A 58 0.03 12.07 6.67
CA SER A 58 -1.20 12.87 6.84
C SER A 58 -2.19 12.28 7.86
N GLY A 59 -1.69 11.77 9.00
CA GLY A 59 -2.52 11.16 10.04
C GLY A 59 -3.07 9.77 9.69
N VAL A 60 -2.43 9.07 8.74
CA VAL A 60 -2.81 7.72 8.31
C VAL A 60 -1.58 6.81 8.35
N LEU A 61 -1.77 5.59 8.85
CA LEU A 61 -0.84 4.47 8.69
C LEU A 61 -1.27 3.62 7.51
N VAL A 62 -0.36 3.38 6.57
CA VAL A 62 -0.60 2.57 5.37
C VAL A 62 0.28 1.33 5.44
N LEU A 63 -0.34 0.16 5.49
CA LEU A 63 0.37 -1.12 5.34
C LEU A 63 0.74 -1.28 3.87
N VAL A 64 2.02 -1.51 3.60
CA VAL A 64 2.54 -1.76 2.26
C VAL A 64 3.27 -3.09 2.21
N THR A 65 3.15 -3.79 1.08
CA THR A 65 3.89 -5.01 0.80
C THR A 65 4.36 -5.04 -0.65
N GLY A 66 5.48 -5.72 -0.92
CA GLY A 66 6.01 -5.88 -2.27
C GLY A 66 7.29 -6.71 -2.28
N PRO A 67 7.64 -7.35 -3.41
CA PRO A 67 8.86 -8.16 -3.51
C PRO A 67 10.14 -7.32 -3.37
N THR A 68 10.08 -6.04 -3.72
CA THR A 68 11.17 -5.08 -3.61
C THR A 68 10.62 -3.71 -3.15
N GLU A 69 11.51 -2.80 -2.72
CA GLU A 69 11.13 -1.46 -2.27
C GLU A 69 10.45 -0.63 -3.38
N ASP A 70 10.87 -0.85 -4.63
CA ASP A 70 10.34 -0.15 -5.81
C ASP A 70 8.96 -0.69 -6.24
N GLU A 71 8.60 -1.87 -5.73
CA GLU A 71 7.36 -2.58 -6.06
C GLU A 71 6.36 -2.63 -4.90
N LEU A 72 6.58 -1.81 -3.87
CA LEU A 72 5.64 -1.68 -2.75
C LEU A 72 4.26 -1.20 -3.23
N ARG A 73 3.23 -1.89 -2.74
CA ARG A 73 1.82 -1.57 -2.97
C ARG A 73 1.11 -1.40 -1.63
N ALA A 74 0.30 -0.34 -1.53
CA ALA A 74 -0.62 -0.17 -0.41
C ALA A 74 -1.61 -1.34 -0.39
N GLN A 75 -1.74 -1.97 0.76
CA GLN A 75 -2.68 -3.05 0.99
C GLN A 75 -3.95 -2.54 1.68
N THR A 76 -3.75 -1.71 2.71
CA THR A 76 -4.83 -1.10 3.48
C THR A 76 -4.30 0.11 4.25
N SER A 77 -5.19 0.91 4.80
CA SER A 77 -4.86 2.08 5.60
C SER A 77 -5.77 2.20 6.81
N MET A 78 -5.27 2.90 7.84
CA MET A 78 -6.04 3.23 9.04
C MET A 78 -5.65 4.60 9.57
N ALA A 79 -6.54 5.22 10.34
CA ALA A 79 -6.21 6.44 11.06
C ALA A 79 -5.03 6.20 12.01
N ASP A 80 -4.04 7.07 11.97
CA ASP A 80 -2.91 7.07 12.90
C ASP A 80 -3.37 7.59 14.26
N ARG A 81 -3.14 6.81 15.30
CA ARG A 81 -3.50 7.14 16.68
C ARG A 81 -2.26 7.22 17.54
N GLU A 82 -1.42 8.21 17.25
CA GLU A 82 -0.15 8.39 17.94
C GLU A 82 -0.36 8.49 19.46
N GLY A 83 0.41 7.69 20.22
CA GLY A 83 0.30 7.62 21.68
C GLY A 83 -0.82 6.71 22.20
N GLU A 84 -1.72 6.20 21.33
CA GLU A 84 -2.73 5.22 21.68
C GLU A 84 -2.36 3.83 21.16
N THR A 85 -2.78 2.78 21.87
CA THR A 85 -2.63 1.41 21.37
C THR A 85 -3.72 1.12 20.35
N TRP A 86 -3.32 0.82 19.12
CA TRP A 86 -4.25 0.43 18.07
C TRP A 86 -3.61 -0.62 17.15
N LEU A 87 -4.38 -1.65 16.80
CA LEU A 87 -3.89 -2.78 16.03
C LEU A 87 -4.91 -3.12 14.95
N GLY A 88 -4.44 -3.32 13.72
CA GLY A 88 -5.19 -3.91 12.63
C GLY A 88 -4.63 -5.26 12.25
N LEU A 89 -5.48 -6.08 11.63
CA LEU A 89 -5.12 -7.35 11.02
C LEU A 89 -5.54 -7.33 9.57
N LEU A 90 -4.60 -7.66 8.69
CA LEU A 90 -4.89 -7.97 7.30
C LEU A 90 -4.48 -9.41 7.04
N THR A 91 -5.40 -10.21 6.49
CA THR A 91 -5.06 -11.51 5.91
C THR A 91 -5.32 -11.42 4.41
N ALA A 92 -4.28 -11.68 3.60
CA ALA A 92 -4.44 -11.78 2.15
C ALA A 92 -4.43 -13.25 1.73
N GLY A 93 -5.44 -13.64 0.95
CA GLY A 93 -5.53 -14.94 0.31
C GLY A 93 -5.73 -14.77 -1.20
N GLY A 94 -4.94 -15.49 -2.00
CA GLY A 94 -5.13 -15.59 -3.44
C GLY A 94 -4.27 -16.71 -4.03
N GLU A 95 -4.69 -17.26 -5.18
CA GLU A 95 -3.97 -18.28 -5.98
C GLU A 95 -2.74 -17.71 -6.71
N LEU A 96 -1.97 -16.86 -6.03
CA LEU A 96 -0.68 -16.39 -6.51
C LEU A 96 0.43 -17.30 -5.93
N PRO A 97 1.66 -17.31 -6.52
CA PRO A 97 2.74 -18.23 -6.16
C PRO A 97 2.92 -18.41 -4.65
N PRO A 98 3.48 -19.55 -4.19
CA PRO A 98 3.56 -19.89 -2.78
C PRO A 98 4.16 -18.71 -2.00
N ARG A 99 3.36 -18.17 -1.09
CA ARG A 99 3.78 -17.15 -0.12
C ARG A 99 4.04 -17.85 1.21
N THR A 100 5.05 -17.41 1.92
CA THR A 100 5.30 -17.87 3.29
C THR A 100 4.42 -17.11 4.29
N TYR A 101 4.12 -15.83 4.03
CA TYR A 101 3.41 -14.91 4.93
C TYR A 101 2.08 -14.43 4.34
N TYR A 102 1.00 -14.64 5.08
CA TYR A 102 -0.38 -14.37 4.64
C TYR A 102 -1.09 -13.32 5.50
N THR A 103 -0.66 -13.15 6.74
CA THR A 103 -1.30 -12.26 7.70
C THR A 103 -0.32 -11.22 8.22
N TRP A 104 -0.77 -9.99 8.38
CA TRP A 104 -0.01 -8.90 8.97
C TRP A 104 -0.78 -8.26 10.11
N VAL A 105 -0.14 -8.13 11.26
CA VAL A 105 -0.62 -7.33 12.39
C VAL A 105 0.20 -6.05 12.43
N TYR A 106 -0.45 -4.89 12.43
CA TYR A 106 0.23 -3.60 12.36
C TYR A 106 -0.56 -2.51 13.06
N GLY A 107 0.09 -1.40 13.41
CA GLY A 107 -0.60 -0.24 13.99
C GLY A 107 0.28 0.58 14.94
N ASN A 108 -0.37 1.20 15.93
CA ASN A 108 0.24 2.06 16.93
C ASN A 108 0.55 1.28 18.22
N ALA A 109 1.77 1.44 18.71
CA ALA A 109 2.22 0.92 19.99
C ALA A 109 2.00 1.95 21.12
N PRO A 110 1.75 1.51 22.37
CA PRO A 110 1.72 2.43 23.50
C PRO A 110 3.11 3.07 23.74
N PRO A 111 3.16 4.24 24.40
CA PRO A 111 4.41 4.85 24.83
C PRO A 111 5.28 3.87 25.65
N GLY A 112 6.58 3.82 25.36
CA GLY A 112 7.55 2.98 26.07
C GLY A 112 7.63 1.53 25.58
N ALA A 113 6.79 1.11 24.65
CA ALA A 113 6.94 -0.19 23.99
C ALA A 113 8.05 -0.16 22.93
N VAL A 114 8.84 -1.22 22.88
CA VAL A 114 9.90 -1.42 21.86
C VAL A 114 9.65 -2.67 21.01
N LYS A 115 8.75 -3.56 21.47
CA LYS A 115 8.45 -4.82 20.79
C LYS A 115 6.98 -5.19 20.93
N PHE A 116 6.41 -5.73 19.87
CA PHE A 116 5.14 -6.42 19.80
C PHE A 116 5.39 -7.92 19.62
N GLU A 117 4.65 -8.75 20.36
CA GLU A 117 4.72 -10.20 20.25
C GLU A 117 3.32 -10.81 20.27
N THR A 118 3.22 -12.00 19.69
CA THR A 118 2.07 -12.89 19.79
C THR A 118 2.52 -14.30 20.17
N THR A 119 1.57 -15.13 20.59
CA THR A 119 1.79 -16.57 20.85
C THR A 119 1.85 -17.40 19.57
N LEU A 120 1.49 -16.83 18.42
CA LEU A 120 1.54 -17.53 17.14
C LEU A 120 3.01 -17.75 16.70
N PRO A 121 3.35 -18.97 16.27
CA PRO A 121 4.70 -19.30 15.87
C PRO A 121 5.04 -18.73 14.48
N GLY A 122 6.34 -18.49 14.26
CA GLY A 122 6.87 -18.14 12.94
C GLY A 122 6.67 -16.68 12.51
N GLY A 123 6.22 -15.81 13.41
CA GLY A 123 6.09 -14.39 13.14
C GLY A 123 7.45 -13.70 12.94
N VAL A 124 7.53 -12.79 11.96
CA VAL A 124 8.73 -12.00 11.68
C VAL A 124 8.40 -10.50 11.80
N GLY A 125 9.29 -9.75 12.44
CA GLY A 125 9.09 -8.34 12.75
C GLY A 125 8.68 -8.11 14.21
N GLY A 126 7.73 -7.20 14.41
CA GLY A 126 7.23 -6.81 15.73
C GLY A 126 8.08 -5.78 16.45
N GLN A 127 9.20 -5.32 15.89
CA GLN A 127 9.90 -4.16 16.44
C GLN A 127 9.00 -2.92 16.37
N VAL A 128 8.99 -2.12 17.44
CA VAL A 128 8.32 -0.82 17.47
C VAL A 128 9.35 0.25 17.08
N VAL A 129 9.02 1.05 16.07
CA VAL A 129 9.81 2.19 15.60
C VAL A 129 8.89 3.40 15.51
N ASP A 130 9.24 4.50 16.17
CA ASP A 130 8.44 5.73 16.23
C ASP A 130 6.96 5.50 16.58
N GLY A 131 6.72 4.56 17.51
CA GLY A 131 5.40 4.18 17.98
C GLY A 131 4.57 3.36 16.97
N VAL A 132 5.18 2.85 15.90
CA VAL A 132 4.55 2.01 14.86
C VAL A 132 5.21 0.64 14.83
N PHE A 133 4.43 -0.39 14.54
CA PHE A 133 4.96 -1.75 14.38
C PHE A 133 4.26 -2.47 13.23
N VAL A 134 4.91 -3.53 12.75
CA VAL A 134 4.30 -4.55 11.89
C VAL A 134 4.90 -5.91 12.21
N LEU A 135 4.06 -6.95 12.20
CA LEU A 135 4.42 -8.34 12.36
C LEU A 135 3.80 -9.14 11.21
N ALA A 136 4.64 -9.81 10.43
CA ALA A 136 4.21 -10.74 9.39
C ALA A 136 4.06 -12.15 9.97
N LEU A 137 2.98 -12.84 9.62
CA LEU A 137 2.59 -14.15 10.14
C LEU A 137 2.34 -15.13 8.99
N PRO A 138 2.81 -16.39 9.09
CA PRO A 138 2.62 -17.40 8.06
C PRO A 138 1.25 -18.06 8.08
N GLN A 139 0.40 -17.73 9.07
CA GLN A 139 -0.93 -18.30 9.17
C GLN A 139 -1.83 -17.70 8.10
N LYS A 140 -2.38 -18.57 7.24
CA LYS A 140 -3.51 -18.21 6.37
C LYS A 140 -4.80 -18.24 7.19
N ASP A 141 -5.75 -17.36 6.86
CA ASP A 141 -7.11 -17.33 7.42
C ASP A 141 -7.13 -17.23 8.96
N LEU A 142 -6.19 -16.48 9.55
CA LEU A 142 -6.11 -16.32 11.00
C LEU A 142 -7.38 -15.61 11.54
N PRO A 143 -8.21 -16.28 12.37
CA PRO A 143 -9.36 -15.63 12.95
C PRO A 143 -8.88 -14.63 14.00
N VAL A 144 -9.52 -13.46 14.04
CA VAL A 144 -9.12 -12.40 14.96
C VAL A 144 -9.14 -12.82 16.42
N THR A 145 -9.98 -13.80 16.78
CA THR A 145 -10.12 -14.35 18.14
C THR A 145 -8.97 -15.24 18.58
N ALA A 146 -8.14 -15.74 17.65
CA ALA A 146 -7.01 -16.61 17.98
C ALA A 146 -5.76 -15.86 18.43
N LEU A 147 -5.76 -14.52 18.41
CA LEU A 147 -4.57 -13.74 18.72
C LEU A 147 -4.49 -13.38 20.21
N PHE A 148 -3.54 -13.97 20.93
CA PHE A 148 -3.01 -13.34 22.15
C PHE A 148 -1.82 -12.48 21.76
N TRP A 149 -1.78 -11.25 22.25
CA TRP A 149 -0.73 -10.29 21.90
C TRP A 149 -0.28 -9.46 23.10
N ARG A 150 0.96 -8.96 23.03
CA ARG A 150 1.55 -8.09 24.06
C ARG A 150 2.56 -7.13 23.47
N PHE A 151 2.67 -5.96 24.07
CA PHE A 151 3.79 -5.06 23.89
C PHE A 151 4.75 -5.16 25.07
N LEU A 152 6.05 -5.17 24.77
CA LEU A 152 7.13 -5.22 25.74
C LEU A 152 7.94 -3.93 25.72
N ASN A 153 8.42 -3.50 26.88
CA ASN A 153 9.41 -2.43 27.00
C ASN A 153 10.85 -2.98 26.78
N ALA A 154 11.85 -2.10 26.86
CA ALA A 154 13.26 -2.48 26.68
C ALA A 154 13.79 -3.46 27.75
N ALA A 155 13.15 -3.54 28.92
CA ALA A 155 13.47 -4.51 29.96
C ALA A 155 12.78 -5.88 29.73
N GLY A 156 11.95 -6.01 28.69
CA GLY A 156 11.17 -7.21 28.41
C GLY A 156 9.89 -7.34 29.24
N GLU A 157 9.51 -6.30 29.96
CA GLU A 157 8.28 -6.27 30.77
C GLU A 157 7.09 -5.91 29.89
N VAL A 158 5.92 -6.47 30.23
CA VAL A 158 4.68 -6.20 29.50
C VAL A 158 4.18 -4.78 29.81
N VAL A 159 4.07 -3.95 28.77
CA VAL A 159 3.47 -2.61 28.85
C VAL A 159 1.95 -2.70 28.76
N VAL A 160 1.46 -3.45 27.77
CA VAL A 160 0.04 -3.75 27.60
C VAL A 160 -0.10 -5.08 26.87
N SER A 161 -1.19 -5.79 27.12
CA SER A 161 -1.50 -7.04 26.44
C SER A 161 -3.00 -7.15 26.21
N GLY A 162 -3.37 -7.94 25.23
CA GLY A 162 -4.77 -8.20 24.93
C GLY A 162 -4.99 -9.57 24.34
N ARG A 163 -6.27 -9.85 24.15
CA ARG A 163 -6.77 -10.97 23.39
C ARG A 163 -7.62 -10.42 22.28
N GLU A 164 -7.61 -11.16 21.18
CA GLU A 164 -8.35 -10.85 19.99
C GLU A 164 -7.87 -9.54 19.35
N LEU A 165 -8.25 -9.33 18.09
CA LEU A 165 -8.16 -8.02 17.46
C LEU A 165 -9.57 -7.57 17.15
N SER A 166 -9.88 -6.32 17.47
CA SER A 166 -11.05 -5.66 16.88
C SER A 166 -10.80 -5.68 15.37
N ALA A 167 -11.47 -6.57 14.64
CA ALA A 167 -11.35 -6.63 13.19
C ALA A 167 -11.64 -5.22 12.64
N ILE A 168 -10.79 -4.72 11.76
CA ILE A 168 -11.23 -3.69 10.84
C ILE A 168 -12.06 -4.45 9.82
N ASP A 169 -13.39 -4.38 9.94
CA ASP A 169 -14.28 -4.81 8.86
C ASP A 169 -13.82 -4.10 7.58
N GLN A 170 -13.49 -4.90 6.56
CA GLN A 170 -13.12 -4.42 5.23
C GLN A 170 -14.34 -3.90 4.48
#